data_AF-A0A3T0CR74-F1
#
_entry.id   AF-A0A3T0CR74-F1
#
_cell.length_a   1.000
_cell.length_b   1.000
_cell.length_c   1.000
_cell.angle_alpha   90.00
_cell.angle_beta   90.00
_cell.angle_gamma   90.00
#
_symmetry.space_group_name_H-M   'P 1'
#
loop_
_entity.id
_entity.type
_entity.pdbx_description
1 polymer ?
#
loop_
_entity_poly.entity_id
_entity_poly.type
_entity_poly.pdbx_seq_one_letter_code
_entity_poly.pdbx_strand_id
1 'polypeptide(L)'
;MKCLLSLSLQSRVAYENDGIDERLTFDWENRRVYFETTTLCREGLADTSEFGGPPEVTYSWTTVEGNVAELTATSNSEERVLQLDHANGTSLFAGYRLLSNGEEQAVLNLAGAPEECVPLEGVEGASHVVSAQQDYSYNAPGAPDGFDALMLEFDTRNEHFRLLRHSFADPVMSGLEHVSSEGGFDWVMVYPEEGSGHYVADQPDLIANAYLTGPGTSAGCSREFEEVPFSVFGQVNYKYRRLSGYLAEQVE
;
A
#
# COMPACT_ATOMS: atom_id res chain seq x y z
N MET A 1 -2.88 -14.31 -21.54
CA MET A 1 -3.84 -13.20 -21.81
C MET A 1 -3.29 -11.96 -21.12
N LYS A 2 -2.86 -10.94 -21.86
CA LYS A 2 -2.31 -9.70 -21.27
C LYS A 2 -3.46 -8.78 -20.91
N CYS A 3 -3.60 -8.43 -19.63
CA CYS A 3 -4.60 -7.49 -19.17
C CYS A 3 -3.94 -6.13 -18.98
N LEU A 4 -4.47 -5.11 -19.65
CA LEU A 4 -4.01 -3.73 -19.63
C LEU A 4 -4.89 -2.97 -18.63
N LEU A 5 -4.28 -2.38 -17.60
CA LEU A 5 -4.99 -1.58 -16.62
C LEU A 5 -4.40 -0.17 -16.59
N SER A 6 -5.22 0.83 -16.89
CA SER A 6 -4.88 2.25 -16.70
C SER A 6 -5.27 2.64 -15.28
N LEU A 7 -4.33 3.20 -14.50
CA LEU A 7 -4.46 3.37 -13.04
C LEU A 7 -5.18 4.66 -12.60
N SER A 8 -5.54 5.55 -13.53
CA SER A 8 -6.31 6.77 -13.19
C SER A 8 -7.24 7.25 -14.32
N LEU A 9 -8.23 8.08 -13.97
CA LEU A 9 -9.11 8.72 -14.97
C LEU A 9 -8.34 9.75 -15.81
N GLN A 10 -7.28 10.34 -15.24
CA GLN A 10 -6.34 11.22 -15.94
C GLN A 10 -5.46 10.44 -16.91
N SER A 11 -5.04 9.21 -16.57
CA SER A 11 -4.31 8.34 -17.49
C SER A 11 -5.21 7.78 -18.60
N ARG A 12 -6.54 7.76 -18.43
CA ARG A 12 -7.48 7.54 -19.56
C ARG A 12 -7.55 8.74 -20.51
N VAL A 13 -7.57 9.96 -19.97
CA VAL A 13 -7.52 11.19 -20.78
C VAL A 13 -6.15 11.34 -21.45
N ALA A 14 -5.07 10.89 -20.81
CA ALA A 14 -3.73 10.82 -21.40
C ALA A 14 -3.54 9.61 -22.34
N TYR A 15 -4.33 8.54 -22.20
CA TYR A 15 -4.44 7.49 -23.22
C TYR A 15 -5.11 8.02 -24.50
N GLU A 16 -6.02 8.98 -24.37
CA GLU A 16 -6.72 9.64 -25.49
C GLU A 16 -5.98 10.88 -26.05
N ASN A 17 -4.95 11.39 -25.37
CA ASN A 17 -4.16 12.56 -25.80
C ASN A 17 -2.68 12.17 -25.91
N ASP A 18 -2.01 12.46 -27.03
CA ASP A 18 -0.56 12.25 -27.15
C ASP A 18 0.22 12.93 -26.00
N GLY A 19 0.75 12.13 -25.07
CA GLY A 19 1.65 12.59 -24.01
C GLY A 19 1.36 11.98 -22.63
N ILE A 20 2.38 11.29 -22.10
CA ILE A 20 2.42 10.60 -20.78
C ILE A 20 1.56 9.34 -20.75
N ASP A 21 2.14 8.21 -21.15
CA ASP A 21 1.57 6.87 -20.92
C ASP A 21 2.21 6.28 -19.66
N GLU A 22 1.51 6.37 -18.53
CA GLU A 22 1.79 5.58 -17.32
C GLU A 22 0.99 4.29 -17.40
N ARG A 23 1.67 3.17 -17.69
CA ARG A 23 1.01 1.91 -17.98
C ARG A 23 1.51 0.80 -17.06
N LEU A 24 0.55 0.11 -16.42
CA LEU A 24 0.80 -1.10 -15.64
C LEU A 24 0.21 -2.32 -16.37
N THR A 25 1.06 -3.25 -16.80
CA THR A 25 0.64 -4.47 -17.51
C THR A 25 0.87 -5.70 -16.66
N PHE A 26 -0.18 -6.49 -16.41
CA PHE A 26 -0.08 -7.77 -15.70
C PHE A 26 0.06 -8.93 -16.68
N ASP A 27 1.19 -9.63 -16.60
CA ASP A 27 1.48 -10.88 -17.30
C ASP A 27 1.44 -12.04 -16.30
N TRP A 28 0.22 -12.48 -15.99
CA TRP A 28 -0.04 -13.55 -15.03
C TRP A 28 0.60 -14.89 -15.42
N GLU A 29 0.69 -15.17 -16.72
CA GLU A 29 1.27 -16.42 -17.25
C GLU A 29 2.76 -16.51 -16.92
N ASN A 30 3.47 -15.38 -17.02
CA ASN A 30 4.89 -15.28 -16.72
C ASN A 30 5.19 -14.74 -15.32
N ARG A 31 4.16 -14.49 -14.49
CA ARG A 31 4.26 -13.88 -13.15
C ARG A 31 5.06 -12.58 -13.14
N ARG A 32 4.72 -11.67 -14.05
CA ARG A 32 5.38 -10.36 -14.19
C ARG A 32 4.39 -9.23 -14.24
N VAL A 33 4.81 -8.06 -13.73
CA VAL A 33 4.13 -6.79 -13.95
C VAL A 33 5.12 -5.82 -14.58
N TYR A 34 4.69 -5.06 -15.56
CA TYR A 34 5.52 -4.05 -16.24
C TYR A 34 4.93 -2.68 -15.96
N PHE A 35 5.74 -1.77 -15.43
CA PHE A 35 5.40 -0.36 -15.27
C PHE A 35 6.21 0.48 -16.25
N GLU A 36 5.51 1.18 -17.12
CA GLU A 36 6.06 2.03 -18.17
C GLU A 36 5.64 3.48 -17.89
N THR A 37 6.58 4.42 -17.91
CA THR A 37 6.37 5.86 -17.70
C THR A 37 6.93 6.65 -18.88
N THR A 38 6.46 6.37 -20.09
CA THR A 38 6.96 7.12 -21.25
C THR A 38 6.33 8.51 -21.31
N THR A 39 7.13 9.55 -21.09
CA THR A 39 6.76 10.94 -21.32
C THR A 39 7.33 11.41 -22.67
N LEU A 40 6.46 11.72 -23.64
CA LEU A 40 6.84 12.40 -24.89
C LEU A 40 7.08 13.90 -24.60
N CYS A 41 8.18 14.23 -23.92
CA CYS A 41 8.52 15.62 -23.63
C CYS A 41 10.04 15.88 -23.71
N ARG A 42 10.65 15.73 -24.90
CA ARG A 42 11.88 16.46 -25.31
C ARG A 42 12.26 16.21 -26.77
N GLU A 43 12.58 17.27 -27.52
CA GLU A 43 13.34 17.15 -28.77
C GLU A 43 14.72 16.53 -28.49
N GLY A 44 15.10 15.50 -29.27
CA GLY A 44 16.45 14.92 -29.26
C GLY A 44 16.59 13.53 -28.61
N LEU A 45 15.51 12.90 -28.16
CA LEU A 45 15.50 11.46 -27.85
C LEU A 45 14.91 10.68 -29.04
N ALA A 46 15.47 9.52 -29.34
CA ALA A 46 15.04 8.68 -30.46
C ALA A 46 13.55 8.30 -30.32
N ASP A 47 12.84 8.24 -31.45
CA ASP A 47 11.43 7.84 -31.55
C ASP A 47 11.17 6.52 -30.80
N THR A 48 10.76 6.59 -29.53
CA THR A 48 10.06 5.48 -28.91
C THR A 48 8.61 5.65 -29.30
N SER A 49 8.20 4.77 -30.20
CA SER A 49 6.92 4.76 -30.91
C SER A 49 5.70 4.85 -29.99
N GLU A 50 4.58 5.28 -30.58
CA GLU A 50 3.18 5.12 -30.14
C GLU A 50 2.78 3.70 -29.66
N PHE A 51 3.72 2.75 -29.53
CA PHE A 51 3.54 1.36 -29.10
C PHE A 51 4.16 1.03 -27.74
N GLY A 52 4.65 2.02 -26.99
CA GLY A 52 5.26 1.83 -25.66
C GLY A 52 6.78 1.63 -25.70
N GLY A 53 7.44 1.98 -24.60
CA GLY A 53 8.89 1.86 -24.38
C GLY A 53 9.26 0.65 -23.52
N PRO A 54 10.57 0.41 -23.25
CA PRO A 54 10.96 -0.57 -22.25
C PRO A 54 10.39 -0.16 -20.87
N PRO A 55 9.95 -1.12 -20.03
CA PRO A 55 9.41 -0.81 -18.71
C PRO A 55 10.48 -0.14 -17.84
N GLU A 56 10.07 0.93 -17.15
CA GLU A 56 10.89 1.58 -16.13
C GLU A 56 11.10 0.65 -14.94
N VAL A 57 10.04 -0.09 -14.57
CA VAL A 57 10.10 -1.09 -13.50
C VAL A 57 9.48 -2.39 -13.98
N THR A 58 10.21 -3.48 -13.81
CA THR A 58 9.67 -4.84 -13.97
C THR A 58 9.53 -5.48 -12.60
N TYR A 59 8.33 -5.93 -12.29
CA TYR A 59 8.03 -6.73 -11.10
C TYR A 59 7.92 -8.20 -11.49
N SER A 60 8.36 -9.09 -10.60
CA SER A 60 8.14 -10.52 -10.70
C SER A 60 7.94 -11.12 -9.32
N TRP A 61 7.22 -12.22 -9.21
CA TRP A 61 6.98 -12.84 -7.90
C TRP A 61 7.07 -14.35 -7.92
N THR A 62 7.45 -14.91 -6.77
CA THR A 62 7.41 -16.34 -6.50
C THR A 62 6.33 -16.65 -5.49
N THR A 63 5.87 -17.90 -5.51
CA THR A 63 4.85 -18.38 -4.59
C THR A 63 5.30 -19.63 -3.86
N VAL A 64 4.94 -19.73 -2.59
CA VAL A 64 5.13 -20.90 -1.74
C VAL A 64 3.78 -21.25 -1.14
N GLU A 65 3.35 -22.51 -1.30
CA GLU A 65 2.05 -23.00 -0.80
C GLU A 65 0.84 -22.15 -1.26
N GLY A 66 0.94 -21.51 -2.44
CA GLY A 66 -0.13 -20.68 -3.01
C GLY A 66 -0.09 -19.20 -2.60
N ASN A 67 0.74 -18.82 -1.63
CA ASN A 67 0.93 -17.43 -1.22
C ASN A 67 2.14 -16.82 -1.92
N VAL A 68 2.12 -15.50 -2.15
CA VAL A 68 3.31 -14.77 -2.60
C VAL A 68 4.36 -14.87 -1.49
N ALA A 69 5.56 -15.32 -1.85
CA ALA A 69 6.68 -15.46 -0.91
C ALA A 69 7.73 -14.38 -1.14
N GLU A 70 7.95 -14.01 -2.40
CA GLU A 70 8.93 -13.00 -2.78
C GLU A 70 8.40 -12.19 -3.97
N LEU A 71 8.60 -10.88 -3.92
CA LEU A 71 8.34 -9.94 -5.00
C LEU A 71 9.64 -9.19 -5.31
N THR A 72 10.12 -9.30 -6.54
CA THR A 72 11.31 -8.61 -7.02
C THR A 72 10.89 -7.50 -7.98
N ALA A 73 11.31 -6.27 -7.70
CA ALA A 73 11.21 -5.12 -8.59
C ALA A 73 12.59 -4.76 -9.13
N THR A 74 12.72 -4.60 -10.45
CA THR A 74 13.97 -4.20 -11.10
C THR A 74 13.76 -2.90 -11.87
N SER A 75 14.57 -1.89 -11.59
CA SER A 75 14.57 -0.59 -12.27
C SER A 75 15.98 -0.04 -12.40
N ASN A 76 16.38 0.41 -13.59
CA ASN A 76 17.69 1.05 -13.82
C ASN A 76 18.91 0.32 -13.22
N SER A 77 18.91 -1.01 -13.25
CA SER A 77 19.92 -1.90 -12.63
C SER A 77 19.91 -1.97 -11.09
N GLU A 78 18.97 -1.30 -10.42
CA GLU A 78 18.63 -1.55 -9.02
C GLU A 78 17.62 -2.70 -8.94
N GLU A 79 17.90 -3.66 -8.08
CA GLU A 79 16.99 -4.74 -7.72
C GLU A 79 16.48 -4.51 -6.30
N ARG A 80 15.16 -4.48 -6.11
CA ARG A 80 14.52 -4.48 -4.79
C ARG A 80 13.73 -5.76 -4.61
N VAL A 81 13.90 -6.40 -3.46
CA VAL A 81 13.26 -7.68 -3.15
C VAL A 81 12.46 -7.53 -1.87
N LEU A 82 11.16 -7.81 -1.92
CA LEU A 82 10.27 -7.94 -0.78
C LEU A 82 10.02 -9.42 -0.52
N GLN A 83 10.58 -9.93 0.57
CA GLN A 83 10.35 -11.29 1.05
C GLN A 83 9.27 -11.24 2.12
N LEU A 84 8.17 -11.97 1.91
CA LEU A 84 7.05 -12.02 2.86
C LEU A 84 7.28 -13.15 3.87
N ASP A 85 7.15 -12.81 5.15
CA ASP A 85 7.09 -13.75 6.25
C ASP A 85 5.66 -13.86 6.77
N HIS A 86 5.03 -14.99 6.47
CA HIS A 86 3.65 -15.28 6.88
C HIS A 86 3.57 -15.79 8.33
N ALA A 87 4.69 -15.99 9.02
CA ALA A 87 4.67 -16.32 10.44
C ALA A 87 3.97 -15.20 11.21
N ASN A 88 3.00 -15.58 12.05
CA ASN A 88 2.16 -14.64 12.82
C ASN A 88 1.36 -13.64 11.94
N GLY A 89 1.37 -13.82 10.62
CA GLY A 89 0.64 -12.98 9.68
C GLY A 89 -0.87 -13.20 9.73
N THR A 90 -1.57 -12.24 9.15
CA THR A 90 -3.01 -12.31 8.88
C THR A 90 -3.22 -12.39 7.37
N SER A 91 -4.48 -12.51 6.92
CA SER A 91 -4.81 -12.43 5.49
C SER A 91 -4.52 -11.05 4.89
N LEU A 92 -4.45 -10.00 5.72
CA LEU A 92 -4.20 -8.63 5.26
C LEU A 92 -2.74 -8.21 5.34
N PHE A 93 -2.02 -8.71 6.35
CA PHE A 93 -0.73 -8.17 6.70
C PHE A 93 0.21 -9.29 7.13
N ALA A 94 1.39 -9.31 6.53
CA ALA A 94 2.45 -10.26 6.81
C ALA A 94 3.71 -9.52 7.25
N GLY A 95 4.58 -10.21 8.00
CA GLY A 95 5.95 -9.76 8.20
C GLY A 95 6.69 -9.68 6.88
N TYR A 96 7.83 -8.99 6.86
CA TYR A 96 8.64 -8.94 5.65
C TYR A 96 10.10 -8.58 5.88
N ARG A 97 10.92 -8.90 4.88
CA ARG A 97 12.27 -8.34 4.70
C ARG A 97 12.31 -7.62 3.36
N LEU A 98 12.80 -6.38 3.37
CA LEU A 98 13.07 -5.59 2.18
C LEU A 98 14.57 -5.58 1.92
N LEU A 99 15.00 -5.94 0.72
CA LEU A 99 16.39 -5.86 0.27
C LEU A 99 16.50 -4.91 -0.92
N SER A 100 17.62 -4.18 -1.01
CA SER A 100 18.05 -3.47 -2.22
C SER A 100 19.44 -3.98 -2.62
N ASN A 101 19.56 -4.51 -3.83
CA ASN A 101 20.78 -5.15 -4.36
C ASN A 101 21.39 -6.20 -3.42
N GLY A 102 20.53 -6.93 -2.71
CA GLY A 102 20.93 -7.95 -1.72
C GLY A 102 21.29 -7.40 -0.33
N GLU A 103 21.29 -6.08 -0.12
CA GLU A 103 21.49 -5.46 1.19
C GLU A 103 20.14 -5.25 1.90
N GLU A 104 20.03 -5.67 3.15
CA GLU A 104 18.83 -5.51 3.96
C GLU A 104 18.54 -4.03 4.25
N GLN A 105 17.36 -3.57 3.82
CA GLN A 105 16.89 -2.20 3.99
C GLN A 105 15.85 -2.09 5.10
N ALA A 106 15.05 -3.14 5.30
CA ALA A 106 14.11 -3.20 6.42
C ALA A 106 13.73 -4.64 6.76
N VAL A 107 13.40 -4.87 8.02
CA VAL A 107 12.77 -6.11 8.50
C VAL A 107 11.62 -5.75 9.42
N LEU A 108 10.46 -6.33 9.14
CA LEU A 108 9.27 -6.28 9.99
C LEU A 108 8.95 -7.70 10.47
N ASN A 109 8.99 -7.91 11.78
CA ASN A 109 8.59 -9.18 12.39
C ASN A 109 7.33 -8.99 13.23
N LEU A 110 6.28 -9.74 12.92
CA LEU A 110 5.03 -9.74 13.68
C LEU A 110 5.19 -10.59 14.95
N ALA A 111 4.70 -10.07 16.07
CA ALA A 111 4.73 -10.75 17.36
C ALA A 111 3.36 -11.33 17.70
N GLY A 112 3.24 -12.66 17.68
CA GLY A 112 2.01 -13.36 18.04
C GLY A 112 0.83 -13.05 17.12
N ALA A 113 -0.37 -13.51 17.46
CA ALA A 113 -1.58 -13.15 16.73
C ALA A 113 -2.15 -11.80 17.22
N PRO A 114 -2.99 -11.12 16.43
CA PRO A 114 -3.73 -9.95 16.91
C PRO A 114 -4.53 -10.26 18.18
N GLU A 115 -4.40 -9.41 19.19
CA GLU A 115 -5.14 -9.48 20.45
C GLU A 115 -6.40 -8.62 20.35
N GLU A 116 -7.56 -9.23 20.64
CA GLU A 116 -8.84 -8.52 20.69
C GLU A 116 -8.94 -7.60 21.90
N CYS A 117 -9.51 -6.43 21.68
CA CYS A 117 -9.68 -5.42 22.69
C CYS A 117 -11.08 -5.52 23.26
N VAL A 118 -11.17 -6.14 24.43
CA VAL A 118 -12.44 -6.35 25.12
C VAL A 118 -12.39 -5.82 26.56
N PRO A 119 -13.43 -5.10 27.03
CA PRO A 119 -14.63 -4.70 26.28
C PRO A 119 -14.42 -3.45 25.38
N LEU A 120 -15.30 -3.27 24.39
CA LEU A 120 -15.37 -2.06 23.55
C LEU A 120 -16.42 -1.10 24.12
N GLU A 121 -16.10 -0.37 25.19
CA GLU A 121 -17.01 0.57 25.85
C GLU A 121 -16.84 2.01 25.34
N GLY A 122 -17.93 2.74 25.11
CA GLY A 122 -17.88 4.17 24.80
C GLY A 122 -17.49 4.51 23.36
N VAL A 123 -17.55 3.53 22.47
CA VAL A 123 -17.25 3.65 21.04
C VAL A 123 -18.48 3.35 20.17
N GLU A 124 -19.66 3.39 20.77
CA GLU A 124 -20.92 3.17 20.07
C GLU A 124 -21.15 4.25 19.01
N GLY A 125 -21.36 3.82 17.76
CA GLY A 125 -21.56 4.73 16.63
C GLY A 125 -20.28 5.29 16.02
N ALA A 126 -19.10 4.95 16.54
CA ALA A 126 -17.84 5.28 15.90
C ALA A 126 -17.67 4.48 14.59
N SER A 127 -17.33 5.19 13.53
CA SER A 127 -17.14 4.64 12.18
C SER A 127 -15.97 3.65 12.13
N HIS A 128 -14.84 3.98 12.76
CA HIS A 128 -13.72 3.06 12.98
C HIS A 128 -13.33 2.98 14.45
N VAL A 129 -12.98 1.77 14.92
CA VAL A 129 -12.56 1.52 16.30
C VAL A 129 -11.35 0.61 16.31
N VAL A 130 -10.37 0.97 17.13
CA VAL A 130 -9.25 0.08 17.45
C VAL A 130 -9.79 -1.03 18.35
N SER A 131 -10.08 -2.17 17.74
CA SER A 131 -10.71 -3.34 18.38
C SER A 131 -9.82 -4.57 18.40
N ALA A 132 -8.69 -4.55 17.70
CA ALA A 132 -7.59 -5.47 17.93
C ALA A 132 -6.25 -4.77 17.70
N GLN A 133 -5.20 -5.26 18.36
CA GLN A 133 -3.83 -4.78 18.21
C GLN A 133 -2.86 -5.93 18.03
N GLN A 134 -1.78 -5.72 17.29
CA GLN A 134 -0.72 -6.70 17.13
C GLN A 134 0.64 -6.03 17.23
N ASP A 135 1.45 -6.49 18.17
CA ASP A 135 2.82 -6.02 18.32
C ASP A 135 3.68 -6.45 17.13
N TYR A 136 4.64 -5.60 16.77
CA TYR A 136 5.68 -5.97 15.81
C TYR A 136 6.95 -5.19 16.07
N SER A 137 8.07 -5.77 15.62
CA SER A 137 9.35 -5.07 15.57
C SER A 137 9.63 -4.60 14.15
N TYR A 138 10.13 -3.38 14.02
CA TYR A 138 10.65 -2.86 12.77
C TYR A 138 12.12 -2.49 12.92
N ASN A 139 12.94 -2.91 11.97
CA ASN A 139 14.36 -2.55 11.93
C ASN A 139 14.71 -2.10 10.53
N ALA A 140 15.32 -0.92 10.40
CA ALA A 140 15.86 -0.41 9.16
C ALA A 140 17.13 0.40 9.46
N PRO A 141 18.12 0.44 8.55
CA PRO A 141 19.27 1.32 8.70
C PRO A 141 18.82 2.77 8.83
N GLY A 142 19.22 3.44 9.92
CA GLY A 142 18.86 4.82 10.21
C GLY A 142 17.47 5.03 10.82
N ALA A 143 16.77 3.96 11.21
CA ALA A 143 15.53 4.08 11.98
C ALA A 143 15.75 4.90 13.27
N PRO A 144 14.75 5.66 13.73
CA PRO A 144 14.87 6.48 14.95
C PRO A 144 15.10 5.63 16.19
N ASP A 145 15.77 6.21 17.20
CA ASP A 145 15.94 5.55 18.50
C ASP A 145 14.57 5.24 19.12
N GLY A 146 14.36 3.98 19.55
CA GLY A 146 13.11 3.52 20.14
C GLY A 146 11.98 3.20 19.14
N PHE A 147 12.28 3.13 17.83
CA PHE A 147 11.33 2.73 16.78
C PHE A 147 11.30 1.20 16.55
N ASP A 148 11.39 0.41 17.61
CA ASP A 148 11.55 -1.05 17.57
C ASP A 148 10.39 -1.83 18.21
N ALA A 149 9.51 -1.16 18.96
CA ALA A 149 8.30 -1.72 19.55
C ALA A 149 7.08 -0.97 19.01
N LEU A 150 6.51 -1.47 17.92
CA LEU A 150 5.41 -0.84 17.20
C LEU A 150 4.17 -1.73 17.26
N MET A 151 3.03 -1.16 16.87
CA MET A 151 1.74 -1.81 17.03
C MET A 151 0.88 -1.57 15.79
N LEU A 152 0.42 -2.67 15.18
CA LEU A 152 -0.64 -2.61 14.20
C LEU A 152 -1.96 -2.43 14.94
N GLU A 153 -2.80 -1.53 14.43
CA GLU A 153 -4.14 -1.29 14.95
C GLU A 153 -5.16 -1.80 13.94
N PHE A 154 -6.19 -2.52 14.39
CA PHE A 154 -7.22 -3.09 13.53
C PHE A 154 -8.64 -2.72 13.99
N ASP A 155 -9.55 -2.60 13.02
CA ASP A 155 -10.99 -2.72 13.26
C ASP A 155 -11.46 -4.12 12.81
N THR A 156 -11.96 -4.91 13.75
CA THR A 156 -12.39 -6.29 13.57
C THR A 156 -13.90 -6.48 13.83
N ARG A 157 -14.62 -5.37 14.05
CA ARG A 157 -16.06 -5.41 14.32
C ARG A 157 -16.83 -5.84 13.06
N ASN A 158 -18.04 -6.38 13.26
CA ASN A 158 -18.97 -6.72 12.19
C ASN A 158 -18.40 -7.66 11.10
N GLU A 159 -17.55 -8.61 11.51
CA GLU A 159 -16.87 -9.55 10.61
C GLU A 159 -15.87 -8.90 9.63
N HIS A 160 -15.58 -7.61 9.82
CA HIS A 160 -14.50 -6.95 9.11
C HIS A 160 -13.15 -7.39 9.67
N PHE A 161 -12.12 -7.23 8.86
CA PHE A 161 -10.75 -7.28 9.33
C PHE A 161 -10.01 -6.19 8.58
N ARG A 162 -9.81 -5.03 9.22
CA ARG A 162 -9.31 -3.81 8.58
C ARG A 162 -8.09 -3.31 9.32
N LEU A 163 -6.96 -3.19 8.63
CA LEU A 163 -5.77 -2.53 9.17
C LEU A 163 -6.03 -1.02 9.22
N LEU A 164 -5.90 -0.41 10.39
CA LEU A 164 -6.11 1.03 10.61
C LEU A 164 -4.80 1.81 10.60
N ARG A 165 -3.74 1.25 11.20
CA ARG A 165 -2.44 1.92 11.30
C ARG A 165 -1.27 0.94 11.14
N HIS A 166 -0.26 1.38 10.41
CA HIS A 166 1.05 0.75 10.28
C HIS A 166 2.13 1.83 10.37
N SER A 167 3.15 1.61 11.19
CA SER A 167 4.33 2.47 11.32
C SER A 167 5.58 1.88 10.65
N PHE A 168 6.37 2.71 9.96
CA PHE A 168 7.65 2.32 9.34
C PHE A 168 8.66 3.45 9.42
N ALA A 169 9.95 3.16 9.22
CA ALA A 169 10.99 4.17 9.16
C ALA A 169 11.52 4.34 7.73
N ASP A 170 11.75 5.60 7.34
CA ASP A 170 12.37 5.96 6.07
C ASP A 170 13.26 7.22 6.27
N PRO A 171 14.56 7.03 6.56
CA PRO A 171 15.47 8.14 6.81
C PRO A 171 15.68 9.03 5.57
N VAL A 172 15.52 8.49 4.37
CA VAL A 172 15.65 9.25 3.13
C VAL A 172 14.48 10.22 3.00
N MET A 173 13.26 9.72 3.25
CA MET A 173 12.05 10.56 3.23
C MET A 173 12.08 11.64 4.32
N SER A 174 12.58 11.30 5.51
CA SER A 174 12.75 12.26 6.61
C SER A 174 13.72 13.39 6.29
N GLY A 175 14.69 13.16 5.40
CA GLY A 175 15.63 14.18 4.94
C GLY A 175 15.05 15.21 3.96
N LEU A 176 13.80 15.07 3.52
CA LEU A 176 13.17 15.99 2.57
C LEU A 176 12.78 17.32 3.25
N GLU A 177 13.03 18.45 2.59
CA GLU A 177 12.81 19.80 3.17
C GLU A 177 11.37 20.07 3.64
N HIS A 178 10.39 19.34 3.10
CA HIS A 178 8.96 19.50 3.41
C HIS A 178 8.42 18.44 4.39
N VAL A 179 9.29 17.56 4.89
CA VAL A 179 8.93 16.52 5.85
C VAL A 179 9.49 16.89 7.21
N SER A 180 8.62 17.05 8.20
CA SER A 180 9.01 17.41 9.57
C SER A 180 9.12 16.20 10.51
N SER A 181 9.03 14.97 9.98
CA SER A 181 9.13 13.75 10.77
C SER A 181 10.58 13.37 11.02
N GLU A 182 10.90 12.92 12.23
CA GLU A 182 12.24 12.48 12.64
C GLU A 182 12.47 11.00 12.30
N GLY A 183 12.28 10.60 11.03
CA GLY A 183 12.63 9.27 10.51
C GLY A 183 11.53 8.21 10.54
N GLY A 184 10.51 8.36 11.40
CA GLY A 184 9.34 7.47 11.45
C GLY A 184 8.15 8.00 10.67
N PHE A 185 7.25 7.12 10.24
CA PHE A 185 6.02 7.46 9.52
C PHE A 185 4.92 6.48 9.84
N ASP A 186 3.68 6.95 9.76
CA ASP A 186 2.49 6.10 9.84
C ASP A 186 1.69 6.17 8.55
N TRP A 187 1.27 5.00 8.08
CA TRP A 187 0.09 4.89 7.23
C TRP A 187 -1.14 4.77 8.11
N VAL A 188 -2.09 5.67 7.91
CA VAL A 188 -3.42 5.68 8.51
C VAL A 188 -4.44 5.35 7.42
N MET A 189 -5.11 4.20 7.54
CA MET A 189 -6.07 3.71 6.56
C MET A 189 -7.50 4.01 6.99
N VAL A 190 -8.30 4.53 6.06
CA VAL A 190 -9.71 4.87 6.26
C VAL A 190 -10.56 4.09 5.27
N TYR A 191 -11.66 3.52 5.75
CA TYR A 191 -12.57 2.71 4.94
C TYR A 191 -13.92 3.43 4.75
N PRO A 192 -14.68 3.12 3.68
CA PRO A 192 -16.00 3.68 3.48
C PRO A 192 -16.97 3.26 4.59
N GLU A 193 -17.76 4.21 5.09
CA GLU A 193 -18.88 3.90 5.99
C GLU A 193 -19.96 3.09 5.29
N GLU A 194 -20.62 2.20 6.02
CA GLU A 194 -21.77 1.45 5.51
C GLU A 194 -22.87 2.41 5.01
N GLY A 195 -23.39 2.14 3.82
CA GLY A 195 -24.41 2.98 3.18
C GLY A 195 -23.87 4.21 2.45
N SER A 196 -22.56 4.49 2.53
CA SER A 196 -21.93 5.49 1.66
C SER A 196 -21.89 5.01 0.20
N GLY A 197 -21.82 5.94 -0.76
CA GLY A 197 -21.73 5.60 -2.19
C GLY A 197 -20.43 4.92 -2.61
N HIS A 198 -19.43 4.89 -1.73
CA HIS A 198 -18.14 4.23 -1.94
C HIS A 198 -18.07 2.85 -1.27
N TYR A 199 -19.06 2.49 -0.44
CA TYR A 199 -19.13 1.21 0.23
C TYR A 199 -19.64 0.12 -0.72
N VAL A 200 -18.93 -1.01 -0.74
CA VAL A 200 -19.30 -2.20 -1.51
C VAL A 200 -19.53 -3.33 -0.53
N ALA A 201 -20.79 -3.73 -0.31
CA ALA A 201 -21.15 -4.72 0.70
C ALA A 201 -20.42 -6.07 0.55
N ASP A 202 -20.14 -6.50 -0.69
CA ASP A 202 -19.40 -7.74 -0.96
C ASP A 202 -17.88 -7.60 -0.71
N GLN A 203 -17.37 -6.37 -0.54
CA GLN A 203 -15.94 -6.06 -0.33
C GLN A 203 -15.82 -4.90 0.67
N PRO A 204 -16.21 -5.13 1.94
CA PRO A 204 -16.29 -4.06 2.93
C PRO A 204 -14.91 -3.55 3.36
N ASP A 205 -13.84 -4.29 3.10
CA ASP A 205 -12.47 -3.95 3.52
C ASP A 205 -11.67 -3.21 2.44
N LEU A 206 -12.35 -2.61 1.46
CA LEU A 206 -11.72 -1.73 0.48
C LEU A 206 -11.36 -0.39 1.13
N ILE A 207 -10.08 -0.01 1.05
CA ILE A 207 -9.57 1.24 1.61
C ILE A 207 -10.13 2.42 0.81
N ALA A 208 -10.75 3.41 1.45
CA ALA A 208 -11.15 4.66 0.77
C ALA A 208 -9.96 5.60 0.61
N ASN A 209 -9.24 5.84 1.71
CA ASN A 209 -8.12 6.76 1.78
C ASN A 209 -6.99 6.15 2.63
N ALA A 210 -5.75 6.50 2.29
CA ALA A 210 -4.62 6.30 3.18
C ALA A 210 -3.88 7.62 3.35
N TYR A 211 -3.59 7.98 4.60
CA TYR A 211 -2.84 9.18 4.96
C TYR A 211 -1.46 8.78 5.44
N LEU A 212 -0.45 9.49 4.96
CA LEU A 212 0.91 9.39 5.46
C LEU A 212 1.12 10.51 6.48
N THR A 213 1.44 10.15 7.72
CA THR A 213 1.65 11.11 8.81
C THR A 213 2.98 10.86 9.50
N GLY A 214 3.33 11.74 10.45
CA GLY A 214 4.36 11.42 11.43
C GLY A 214 3.94 10.25 12.32
N PRO A 215 4.88 9.63 13.05
CA PRO A 215 4.59 8.49 13.89
C PRO A 215 3.67 8.93 15.03
N GLY A 216 2.53 8.25 15.15
CA GLY A 216 1.63 8.39 16.26
C GLY A 216 2.23 7.76 17.52
N THR A 217 1.80 8.23 18.69
CA THR A 217 1.98 7.43 19.91
C THR A 217 0.97 6.30 19.86
N SER A 218 1.40 5.05 20.14
CA SER A 218 0.47 3.93 20.28
C SER A 218 -0.51 4.28 21.40
N ALA A 219 -1.76 4.57 21.03
CA ALA A 219 -2.79 4.85 22.00
C ALA A 219 -3.42 3.53 22.49
N GLY A 220 -4.01 3.57 23.68
CA GLY A 220 -4.68 2.39 24.24
C GLY A 220 -5.75 1.84 23.30
N CYS A 221 -6.06 0.55 23.46
CA CYS A 221 -7.10 -0.09 22.68
C CYS A 221 -8.53 0.30 23.13
N SER A 222 -9.55 -0.22 22.44
CA SER A 222 -10.98 0.06 22.71
C SER A 222 -11.34 1.54 22.60
N ARG A 223 -10.91 2.18 21.52
CA ARG A 223 -11.16 3.61 21.27
C ARG A 223 -11.62 3.86 19.84
N GLU A 224 -12.31 4.98 19.66
CA GLU A 224 -12.54 5.54 18.34
C GLU A 224 -11.19 5.81 17.64
N PHE A 225 -11.13 5.45 16.37
CA PHE A 225 -9.97 5.68 15.54
C PHE A 225 -10.14 7.00 14.78
N GLU A 226 -9.13 7.86 14.86
CA GLU A 226 -9.13 9.13 14.16
C GLU A 226 -8.95 8.90 12.66
N GLU A 227 -10.02 9.13 11.90
CA GLU A 227 -10.02 8.88 10.45
C GLU A 227 -9.20 9.90 9.67
N VAL A 228 -9.27 11.17 10.06
CA VAL A 228 -8.55 12.25 9.36
C VAL A 228 -7.52 12.83 10.33
N PRO A 229 -6.26 12.40 10.23
CA PRO A 229 -5.23 12.81 11.18
C PRO A 229 -4.82 14.28 10.99
N PHE A 230 -4.41 14.93 12.08
CA PHE A 230 -3.72 16.21 12.02
C PHE A 230 -2.27 16.03 11.53
N SER A 231 -1.78 16.92 10.65
CA SER A 231 -0.41 16.91 10.09
C SER A 231 -0.11 15.73 9.14
N VAL A 232 -0.67 15.83 7.93
CA VAL A 232 -0.49 14.86 6.84
C VAL A 232 0.65 15.29 5.91
N PHE A 233 1.56 14.37 5.58
CA PHE A 233 2.59 14.55 4.55
C PHE A 233 2.10 14.15 3.15
N GLY A 234 1.17 13.19 3.07
CA GLY A 234 0.60 12.74 1.81
C GLY A 234 -0.73 12.02 1.97
N GLN A 235 -1.55 11.98 0.91
CA GLN A 235 -2.81 11.27 0.89
C GLN A 235 -2.94 10.46 -0.40
N VAL A 236 -3.32 9.20 -0.27
CA VAL A 236 -3.71 8.32 -1.38
C VAL A 236 -5.22 8.15 -1.35
N ASN A 237 -5.88 8.42 -2.47
CA ASN A 237 -7.33 8.23 -2.63
C ASN A 237 -7.56 7.04 -3.57
N TYR A 238 -8.31 6.04 -3.11
CA TYR A 238 -8.57 4.84 -3.89
C TYR A 238 -9.89 4.95 -4.64
N LYS A 239 -9.89 4.47 -5.89
CA LYS A 239 -11.10 4.32 -6.70
C LYS A 239 -11.11 2.93 -7.31
N TYR A 240 -12.03 2.09 -6.83
CA TYR A 240 -12.17 0.73 -7.32
C TYR A 240 -13.19 0.65 -8.44
N ARG A 241 -12.92 -0.23 -9.39
CA ARG A 241 -13.83 -0.54 -10.48
C ARG A 241 -13.85 -2.04 -10.72
N ARG A 242 -15.04 -2.63 -10.81
CA ARG A 242 -15.19 -4.04 -11.22
C ARG A 242 -14.67 -4.20 -12.65
N LEU A 243 -13.87 -5.23 -12.90
CA LEU A 243 -13.37 -5.53 -14.24
C LEU A 243 -14.50 -5.69 -15.26
N SER A 244 -15.61 -6.32 -14.88
CA SER A 244 -16.80 -6.44 -15.72
C SER A 244 -17.37 -5.08 -16.11
N GLY A 245 -17.42 -4.14 -15.17
CA GLY A 245 -17.82 -2.76 -15.43
C GLY A 245 -16.85 -2.04 -16.35
N TYR A 246 -15.53 -2.28 -16.19
CA TYR A 246 -14.51 -1.78 -17.13
C TYR A 246 -14.74 -2.29 -18.55
N LEU A 247 -14.89 -3.60 -18.71
CA LEU A 247 -15.07 -4.23 -20.01
C LEU A 247 -16.39 -3.85 -20.70
N ALA A 248 -17.47 -3.65 -19.96
CA ALA A 248 -18.76 -3.26 -20.54
C ALA A 248 -18.70 -1.89 -21.25
N GLU A 249 -17.99 -0.92 -20.68
CA GLU A 249 -17.77 0.40 -21.31
C GLU A 249 -16.83 0.35 -22.53
N GLN A 250 -16.12 -0.75 -22.76
CA GLN A 250 -15.22 -0.92 -23.92
C GLN A 250 -15.90 -1.59 -25.12
N VAL A 251 -17.13 -2.10 -24.94
CA VAL A 251 -17.89 -2.81 -25.99
C VAL A 251 -18.97 -1.91 -26.63
N GLU A 252 -19.18 -0.70 -26.08
CA GLU A 252 -19.99 0.37 -26.68
C GLU A 252 -19.15 1.27 -27.61
#